data_AF-A0A147HVL1-F1
#
_entry.id   AF-A0A147HVL1-F1
#
_cell.length_a   1.000
_cell.length_b   1.000
_cell.length_c   1.000
_cell.angle_alpha   90.00
_cell.angle_beta   90.00
_cell.angle_gamma   90.00
#
_symmetry.space_group_name_H-M   'P 1'
#
loop_
_entity.id
_entity.type
_entity.pdbx_description
1 polymer ?
#
loop_
_entity_poly.entity_id
_entity_poly.type
_entity_poly.pdbx_seq_one_letter_code
_entity_poly.pdbx_strand_id
1 'polypeptide(L)'
;MIAMQVASLIAEYVVFLELTDEDELNPDTAVKMMEALGGHLEEFDKDFLRELVDAFPVIAEAYSGEAQEVVRNITYGFYLEEALAVDDPVRLAELEALRDARD
;
A
#
# COMPACT_ATOMS: atom_id res chain seq x y z
N MET A 1 11.15 9.62 10.34
CA MET A 1 10.17 10.14 11.34
C MET A 1 8.88 10.56 10.66
N ILE A 2 8.94 11.32 9.57
CA ILE A 2 7.75 11.68 8.79
C ILE A 2 7.16 10.51 7.99
N ALA A 3 7.98 9.58 7.47
CA ALA A 3 7.50 8.38 6.77
C ALA A 3 6.56 7.52 7.62
N MET A 4 6.88 7.28 8.89
CA MET A 4 6.00 6.57 9.83
C MET A 4 4.64 7.28 10.00
N GLN A 5 4.65 8.62 10.08
CA GLN A 5 3.42 9.41 10.24
C GLN A 5 2.56 9.37 8.97
N VAL A 6 3.20 9.48 7.80
CA VAL A 6 2.52 9.38 6.51
C VAL A 6 2.01 7.96 6.26
N ALA A 7 2.79 6.94 6.61
CA ALA A 7 2.36 5.55 6.55
C ALA A 7 1.14 5.31 7.44
N SER A 8 1.10 5.86 8.66
CA SER A 8 -0.07 5.76 9.53
C SER A 8 -1.31 6.42 8.91
N LEU A 9 -1.18 7.60 8.31
CA LEU A 9 -2.29 8.27 7.62
C LEU A 9 -2.80 7.46 6.42
N ILE A 10 -1.88 6.91 5.62
CA ILE A 10 -2.24 6.04 4.49
C ILE A 10 -2.91 4.77 5.02
N ALA A 11 -2.39 4.15 6.07
CA ALA A 11 -2.94 2.94 6.66
C ALA A 11 -4.36 3.18 7.20
N GLU A 12 -4.60 4.25 7.95
CA GLU A 12 -5.95 4.63 8.39
C GLU A 12 -6.91 4.80 7.22
N TYR A 13 -6.44 5.45 6.15
CA TYR A 13 -7.24 5.68 4.96
C TYR A 13 -7.58 4.39 4.21
N VAL A 14 -6.59 3.53 3.96
CA VAL A 14 -6.76 2.24 3.29
C VAL A 14 -7.67 1.33 4.11
N VAL A 15 -7.45 1.24 5.42
CA VAL A 15 -8.31 0.45 6.33
C VAL A 15 -9.75 0.96 6.30
N PHE A 16 -9.95 2.29 6.29
CA PHE A 16 -11.29 2.87 6.15
C PHE A 16 -11.93 2.48 4.81
N LEU A 17 -11.21 2.56 3.70
CA LEU A 17 -11.76 2.24 2.37
C LEU A 17 -12.04 0.74 2.20
N GLU A 18 -11.22 -0.13 2.80
CA GLU A 18 -11.30 -1.58 2.61
C GLU A 18 -12.30 -2.24 3.58
N LEU A 19 -12.37 -1.76 4.83
CA LEU A 19 -13.09 -2.44 5.91
C LEU A 19 -14.38 -1.75 6.35
N THR A 20 -14.73 -0.61 5.75
CA THR A 20 -16.05 -0.02 5.96
C THR A 20 -17.10 -0.79 5.15
N ASP A 21 -18.21 -1.11 5.80
CA ASP A 21 -19.31 -1.86 5.20
C ASP A 21 -19.92 -1.11 3.99
N GLU A 22 -20.42 -1.85 3.01
CA GLU A 22 -21.03 -1.29 1.80
C GLU A 22 -22.31 -0.47 2.08
N ASP A 23 -22.97 -0.71 3.21
CA ASP A 23 -24.10 0.09 3.69
C ASP A 23 -23.66 1.50 4.16
N GLU A 24 -22.40 1.67 4.54
CA GLU A 24 -21.85 2.95 5.04
C GLU A 24 -20.97 3.66 4.00
N LEU A 25 -20.26 2.91 3.15
CA LEU A 25 -19.39 3.44 2.11
C LEU A 25 -19.70 2.78 0.76
N ASN A 26 -20.05 3.61 -0.23
CA ASN A 26 -20.29 3.14 -1.60
C ASN A 26 -19.01 2.47 -2.18
N PRO A 27 -19.05 1.20 -2.59
CA PRO A 27 -17.87 0.48 -3.07
C PRO A 27 -17.20 1.11 -4.30
N ASP A 28 -17.98 1.61 -5.26
CA ASP A 28 -17.42 2.29 -6.44
C ASP A 28 -16.65 3.57 -6.06
N THR A 29 -17.07 4.23 -4.97
CA THR A 29 -16.39 5.40 -4.43
C THR A 29 -15.10 4.97 -3.73
N ALA A 30 -15.14 3.89 -2.94
CA ALA A 30 -13.96 3.33 -2.29
C ALA A 30 -12.87 2.96 -3.30
N VAL A 31 -13.25 2.27 -4.39
CA VAL A 31 -12.33 1.90 -5.47
C VAL A 31 -11.70 3.13 -6.12
N LYS A 32 -12.49 4.14 -6.49
CA LYS A 32 -11.96 5.38 -7.09
C LYS A 32 -10.97 6.11 -6.17
N MET A 33 -11.24 6.08 -4.87
CA MET A 33 -10.36 6.69 -3.89
C MET A 33 -9.07 5.88 -3.70
N MET A 34 -9.13 4.54 -3.75
CA MET A 34 -7.94 3.68 -3.81
C MET A 34 -7.11 3.95 -5.07
N GLU A 35 -7.72 4.03 -6.25
CA GLU A 35 -7.03 4.34 -7.51
C GLU A 35 -6.34 5.70 -7.44
N ALA A 36 -7.01 6.72 -6.90
CA ALA A 36 -6.44 8.05 -6.70
C ALA A 36 -5.24 8.01 -5.74
N LEU A 37 -5.35 7.27 -4.63
CA LEU A 37 -4.23 7.07 -3.71
C LEU A 37 -3.05 6.40 -4.42
N GLY A 38 -3.29 5.34 -5.19
CA GLY A 38 -2.26 4.65 -5.96
C GLY A 38 -1.51 5.60 -6.90
N GLY A 39 -2.23 6.40 -7.68
CA GLY A 39 -1.63 7.41 -8.54
C GLY A 39 -0.79 8.45 -7.78
N HIS A 40 -1.23 8.88 -6.60
CA HIS A 40 -0.43 9.78 -5.76
C HIS A 40 0.82 9.14 -5.18
N LEU A 41 0.78 7.85 -4.83
CA LEU A 41 1.95 7.13 -4.32
C LEU A 41 3.02 6.93 -5.40
N GLU A 42 2.60 6.72 -6.66
CA GLU A 42 3.53 6.65 -7.81
C GLU A 42 4.28 7.97 -8.06
N GLU A 43 3.70 9.11 -7.65
CA GLU A 43 4.32 10.43 -7.79
C GLU A 43 5.33 10.76 -6.67
N PHE A 44 5.44 9.91 -5.64
CA PHE A 44 6.36 10.16 -4.54
C PHE A 44 7.82 9.99 -4.98
N ASP A 45 8.71 10.75 -4.33
CA ASP A 45 10.15 10.55 -4.48
C ASP A 45 10.54 9.11 -4.07
N LYS A 46 11.40 8.46 -4.85
CA LYS A 46 11.74 7.04 -4.65
C LYS A 46 12.42 6.77 -3.31
N ASP A 47 13.21 7.71 -2.79
CA ASP A 47 13.83 7.51 -1.47
C ASP A 47 12.78 7.61 -0.36
N PHE A 48 11.83 8.53 -0.48
CA PHE A 48 10.71 8.61 0.45
C PHE A 48 9.76 7.41 0.34
N LEU A 49 9.50 6.92 -0.88
CA LEU A 49 8.68 5.74 -1.10
C LEU A 49 9.32 4.48 -0.48
N ARG A 50 10.65 4.36 -0.54
CA ARG A 50 11.39 3.31 0.16
C ARG A 50 11.21 3.39 1.69
N GLU A 51 11.28 4.60 2.26
CA GLU A 51 10.99 4.79 3.69
C GLU A 51 9.55 4.38 4.06
N LEU A 52 8.57 4.58 3.16
CA LEU A 52 7.18 4.15 3.38
C LEU A 52 7.04 2.63 3.33
N VAL A 53 7.67 1.97 2.34
CA VAL A 53 7.67 0.51 2.23
C VAL A 53 8.20 -0.14 3.51
N ASP A 54 9.28 0.39 4.07
CA ASP A 54 9.85 -0.09 5.33
C ASP A 54 8.96 0.23 6.55
N ALA A 55 8.15 1.30 6.48
CA ALA A 55 7.30 1.74 7.58
C ALA A 55 6.02 0.89 7.75
N PHE A 56 5.40 0.43 6.65
CA PHE A 56 4.12 -0.30 6.71
C PHE A 56 4.15 -1.56 7.61
N PRO A 57 5.16 -2.46 7.52
CA PRO A 57 5.27 -3.60 8.41
C PRO A 57 5.39 -3.20 9.89
N VAL A 58 6.06 -2.08 10.18
CA VAL A 58 6.27 -1.60 11.55
C VAL A 58 4.97 -1.06 12.15
N ILE A 59 4.22 -0.25 11.39
CA ILE A 59 2.95 0.30 11.89
C ILE A 59 1.84 -0.76 11.94
N ALA A 60 1.89 -1.81 11.12
CA ALA A 60 0.92 -2.88 11.14
C ALA A 60 0.81 -3.57 12.52
N GLU A 61 1.88 -3.56 13.31
CA GLU A 61 1.89 -4.09 14.68
C GLU A 61 1.00 -3.30 15.65
N ALA A 62 0.59 -2.08 15.28
CA ALA A 62 -0.39 -1.29 16.05
C ALA A 62 -1.85 -1.66 15.73
N TYR A 63 -2.09 -2.44 14.68
CA TYR A 63 -3.41 -2.92 14.26
C TYR A 63 -3.60 -4.37 14.69
N SER A 64 -4.84 -4.86 14.61
CA SER A 64 -5.20 -6.25 14.94
C SER A 64 -6.22 -6.82 13.96
N GLY A 65 -6.20 -8.14 13.79
CA GLY A 65 -7.15 -8.83 12.91
C GLY A 65 -6.98 -8.43 11.45
N GLU A 66 -8.10 -8.32 10.74
CA GLU A 66 -8.12 -8.01 9.31
C GLU A 66 -7.44 -6.68 8.98
N ALA A 67 -7.60 -5.65 9.83
CA ALA A 67 -6.91 -4.38 9.64
C ALA A 67 -5.38 -4.51 9.65
N GLN A 68 -4.82 -5.40 10.47
CA GLN A 68 -3.39 -5.67 10.45
C GLN A 68 -2.95 -6.31 9.13
N GLU A 69 -3.75 -7.23 8.60
CA GLU A 69 -3.47 -7.89 7.31
C GLU A 69 -3.56 -6.91 6.15
N VAL A 70 -4.55 -6.01 6.15
CA VAL A 70 -4.68 -4.92 5.17
C VAL A 70 -3.43 -4.05 5.20
N VAL A 71 -3.01 -3.56 6.38
CA VAL A 71 -1.85 -2.67 6.50
C VAL A 71 -0.55 -3.35 6.06
N ARG A 72 -0.35 -4.64 6.38
CA ARG A 72 0.81 -5.41 5.89
C ARG A 72 0.83 -5.57 4.38
N ASN A 73 -0.33 -5.56 3.73
CA ASN A 73 -0.45 -5.76 2.29
C ASN A 73 -0.51 -4.46 1.49
N ILE A 74 -0.41 -3.27 2.10
CA ILE A 74 -0.45 -1.99 1.36
C ILE A 74 0.62 -1.94 0.28
N THR A 75 1.86 -2.31 0.61
CA THR A 75 2.98 -2.28 -0.35
C THR A 75 2.71 -3.15 -1.57
N TYR A 76 2.16 -4.34 -1.34
CA TYR A 76 1.72 -5.22 -2.41
C TYR A 76 0.54 -4.62 -3.18
N GLY A 77 -0.52 -4.20 -2.50
CA GLY A 77 -1.76 -3.72 -3.11
C GLY A 77 -1.53 -2.57 -4.09
N PHE A 78 -0.57 -1.69 -3.79
CA PHE A 78 -0.20 -0.56 -4.62
C PHE A 78 1.04 -0.77 -5.50
N TYR A 79 1.59 -1.98 -5.61
CA TYR A 79 2.77 -2.27 -6.44
C TYR A 79 4.00 -1.40 -6.09
N LEU A 80 4.17 -1.05 -4.81
CA LEU A 80 5.18 -0.06 -4.40
C LEU A 80 6.61 -0.61 -4.55
N GLU A 81 6.81 -1.91 -4.37
CA GLU A 81 8.12 -2.54 -4.54
C GLU A 81 8.52 -2.57 -6.02
N GLU A 82 7.56 -2.81 -6.92
CA GLU A 82 7.71 -2.76 -8.36
C GLU A 82 8.00 -1.33 -8.84
N ALA A 83 7.29 -0.34 -8.30
CA ALA A 83 7.54 1.08 -8.58
C ALA A 83 8.96 1.49 -8.19
N LEU A 84 9.49 0.99 -7.06
CA LEU A 84 10.88 1.20 -6.64
C LEU A 84 11.89 0.47 -7.55
N ALA A 85 11.51 -0.66 -8.13
CA ALA A 85 12.36 -1.50 -8.98
C ALA A 85 12.30 -1.14 -10.47
N VAL A 86 11.55 -0.13 -10.90
CA VAL A 86 11.37 0.20 -12.34
C VAL A 86 12.69 0.46 -13.11
N ASP A 87 13.74 0.90 -12.42
CA ASP A 87 15.07 1.12 -13.02
C ASP A 87 16.00 -0.11 -12.95
N ASP A 88 15.53 -1.20 -12.33
CA ASP A 88 16.21 -2.49 -12.22
C ASP A 88 15.33 -3.60 -12.84
N PRO A 89 15.48 -3.87 -14.15
CA PRO A 89 14.61 -4.79 -14.87
C PRO A 89 14.73 -6.25 -14.38
N VAL A 90 15.84 -6.62 -13.74
CA VAL A 90 15.99 -7.97 -13.17
C VAL A 90 15.15 -8.05 -11.90
N ARG A 91 15.28 -7.06 -11.02
CA ARG A 91 14.51 -7.02 -9.77
C ARG A 91 13.01 -6.91 -10.04
N LEU A 92 12.62 -6.12 -11.04
CA LEU A 92 11.22 -6.00 -11.45
C LEU A 92 10.64 -7.34 -11.90
N ALA A 93 11.34 -8.07 -12.77
CA ALA A 93 10.88 -9.38 -13.23
C ALA A 93 10.77 -10.42 -12.10
N GLU A 94 11.65 -10.35 -11.09
CA GLU A 94 11.54 -11.20 -9.89
C GLU A 94 10.30 -10.88 -9.07
N LEU A 95 9.99 -9.59 -8.88
CA LEU A 95 8.80 -9.15 -8.14
C LEU A 95 7.51 -9.54 -8.86
N GLU A 96 7.46 -9.34 -10.18
CA GLU A 96 6.33 -9.79 -11.03
C GLU A 96 6.11 -11.31 -10.90
N ALA A 97 7.18 -12.12 -10.95
CA ALA A 97 7.05 -13.56 -10.78
C ALA A 97 6.60 -13.98 -9.36
N LEU A 98 7.02 -13.26 -8.31
CA LEU A 98 6.55 -13.49 -6.95
C LEU A 98 5.06 -13.17 -6.80
N ARG A 99 4.59 -12.15 -7.50
CA ARG A 99 3.19 -11.73 -7.54
C ARG A 99 2.31 -12.74 -8.26
N ASP A 100 2.73 -13.16 -9.45
CA ASP A 100 2.05 -14.20 -10.23
C ASP A 100 1.92 -15.53 -9.48
N ALA A 101 2.84 -15.81 -8.54
CA ALA A 101 2.79 -17.00 -7.70
C ALA A 101 1.83 -16.88 -6.49
N ARG A 102 1.38 -15.66 -6.16
CA ARG A 102 0.53 -15.34 -5.01
C ARG A 102 -0.95 -15.25 -5.39
N ASP A 103 -1.24 -14.83 -6.63
CA ASP A 103 -2.58 -14.74 -7.21
C ASP A 103 -3.07 -16.11 -7.78
#